data_AF-A0A4R7VKQ0-F1
#
_entry.id   AF-A0A4R7VKQ0-F1
#
_cell.length_a   1.000
_cell.length_b   1.000
_cell.length_c   1.000
_cell.angle_alpha   90.00
_cell.angle_beta   90.00
_cell.angle_gamma   90.00
#
_symmetry.space_group_name_H-M   'P 1'
#
loop_
_entity.id
_entity.type
_entity.pdbx_description
1 polymer ?
#
loop_
_entity_poly.entity_id
_entity_poly.type
_entity_poly.pdbx_seq_one_letter_code
_entity_poly.pdbx_strand_id
1 'polypeptide(L)'
;MAAPEAEIDAELRERAVDAIAALLRGLLKREEPVTEDMLMAEQLGLSSSLGLELLLELEERLRIQIDVETMNPERTRTVGQLATFVACHGRPW
;
A
#
# COMPACT_ATOMS: atom_id res chain seq x y z
N MET A 1 -27.60 -7.26 10.64
CA MET A 1 -26.39 -6.73 11.30
C MET A 1 -25.32 -6.66 10.23
N ALA A 2 -25.05 -5.48 9.67
CA ALA A 2 -23.92 -5.28 8.77
C ALA A 2 -22.66 -5.21 9.66
N ALA A 3 -21.63 -5.99 9.32
CA ALA A 3 -20.31 -5.83 9.92
C ALA A 3 -19.87 -4.37 9.72
N PRO A 4 -19.07 -3.78 10.64
CA PRO A 4 -18.49 -2.48 10.38
C PRO A 4 -17.62 -2.64 9.13
N GLU A 5 -18.13 -2.13 8.00
CA GLU A 5 -17.30 -1.73 6.88
C GLU A 5 -16.26 -0.81 7.53
N ALA A 6 -15.03 -1.30 7.66
CA ALA A 6 -13.95 -0.53 8.24
C ALA A 6 -13.98 0.84 7.54
N GLU A 7 -14.24 1.88 8.33
CA GLU A 7 -14.32 3.24 7.81
C GLU A 7 -12.97 3.50 7.16
N ILE A 8 -12.95 3.58 5.82
CA ILE A 8 -11.71 3.82 5.09
C ILE A 8 -11.30 5.25 5.47
N ASP A 9 -10.25 5.36 6.26
CA ASP A 9 -9.63 6.64 6.58
C ASP A 9 -9.10 7.25 5.27
N ALA A 10 -9.88 8.15 4.66
CA ALA A 10 -9.53 8.76 3.38
C ALA A 10 -8.19 9.51 3.47
N GLU A 11 -7.91 10.17 4.60
CA GLU A 11 -6.64 10.85 4.84
C GLU A 11 -5.47 9.86 4.95
N LEU A 12 -5.65 8.73 5.63
CA LEU A 12 -4.63 7.68 5.70
C LEU A 12 -4.41 7.03 4.33
N ARG A 13 -5.49 6.81 3.57
CA ARG A 13 -5.43 6.29 2.19
C ARG A 13 -4.63 7.21 1.29
N GLU A 14 -4.92 8.51 1.28
CA GLU A 14 -4.18 9.48 0.45
C GLU A 14 -2.70 9.53 0.82
N ARG A 15 -2.39 9.54 2.13
CA ARG A 15 -1.01 9.47 2.62
C ARG A 15 -0.33 8.16 2.23
N ALA A 16 -1.05 7.05 2.25
CA ALA A 16 -0.53 5.75 1.83
C ALA A 16 -0.27 5.72 0.32
N VAL A 17 -1.18 6.24 -0.52
CA VAL A 17 -0.94 6.35 -1.97
C VAL A 17 0.31 7.17 -2.26
N ASP A 18 0.44 8.36 -1.65
CA ASP A 18 1.61 9.23 -1.87
C ASP A 18 2.91 8.56 -1.43
N ALA A 19 2.91 7.94 -0.23
CA ALA A 19 4.07 7.22 0.28
C ALA A 19 4.43 6.02 -0.60
N ILE A 20 3.46 5.19 -0.98
CA ILE A 20 3.66 4.03 -1.87
C ILE A 20 4.20 4.50 -3.22
N ALA A 21 3.62 5.53 -3.83
CA ALA A 21 4.08 6.06 -5.12
C ALA A 21 5.51 6.60 -5.04
N ALA A 22 5.86 7.32 -3.98
CA ALA A 22 7.21 7.81 -3.75
C ALA A 22 8.23 6.66 -3.56
N LEU A 23 7.86 5.64 -2.78
CA LEU A 23 8.67 4.44 -2.55
C LEU A 23 8.90 3.66 -3.86
N LEU A 24 7.83 3.43 -4.62
CA LEU A 24 7.89 2.73 -5.90
C LEU A 24 8.77 3.45 -6.91
N ARG A 25 8.67 4.79 -6.99
CA ARG A 25 9.56 5.58 -7.85
C ARG A 25 11.04 5.42 -7.47
N GLY A 26 11.34 5.43 -6.18
CA GLY A 26 12.70 5.23 -5.66
C GLY A 26 13.24 3.83 -5.93
N LEU A 27 12.47 2.81 -5.58
CA LEU A 27 12.83 1.40 -5.73
C LEU A 27 12.99 0.99 -7.20
N LEU A 28 12.09 1.45 -8.06
CA LEU A 28 12.09 1.12 -9.49
C LEU A 28 12.95 2.07 -10.33
N LYS A 29 13.46 3.15 -9.73
CA LYS A 29 14.21 4.24 -10.40
C LYS A 29 13.49 4.77 -11.64
N ARG A 30 12.16 4.85 -11.60
CA ARG A 30 11.34 5.31 -12.73
C ARG A 30 11.08 6.80 -12.64
N GLU A 31 11.16 7.46 -13.80
CA GLU A 31 10.80 8.87 -13.95
C GLU A 31 9.28 9.07 -14.09
N GLU A 32 8.58 8.04 -14.58
CA GLU A 32 7.13 8.06 -14.76
C GLU A 32 6.37 8.04 -13.42
N PRO A 33 5.25 8.78 -13.32
CA PRO A 33 4.41 8.77 -12.13
C PRO A 33 3.73 7.41 -11.97
N VAL A 34 3.75 6.89 -10.74
CA VAL A 34 3.01 5.68 -10.38
C VAL A 34 1.58 6.08 -10.03
N THR A 35 0.60 5.47 -10.69
CA THR A 35 -0.83 5.72 -10.43
C THR A 35 -1.44 4.61 -9.58
N GLU A 36 -2.57 4.90 -8.93
CA GLU A 36 -3.26 3.95 -8.05
C GLU A 36 -3.82 2.71 -8.79
N ASP A 37 -4.07 2.82 -10.10
CA ASP A 37 -4.52 1.72 -10.95
C ASP A 37 -3.39 0.79 -11.43
N MET A 38 -2.12 1.16 -11.20
CA MET A 38 -0.99 0.34 -11.65
C MET A 38 -0.84 -0.94 -10.83
N LEU A 39 -0.72 -2.06 -11.53
CA LEU A 39 -0.42 -3.37 -10.96
C LEU A 39 1.05 -3.44 -10.53
N MET A 40 1.29 -3.67 -9.24
CA MET A 40 2.65 -3.74 -8.69
C MET A 40 3.45 -4.90 -9.28
N ALA A 41 2.92 -6.12 -9.21
CA ALA A 41 3.64 -7.29 -9.72
C ALA A 41 3.79 -7.25 -11.26
N GLU A 42 2.69 -7.01 -11.98
CA GLU A 42 2.64 -7.15 -13.45
C GLU A 42 3.21 -5.95 -14.21
N GLN A 43 2.84 -4.72 -13.82
CA GLN A 43 3.26 -3.50 -14.54
C GLN A 43 4.55 -2.90 -13.97
N LEU A 44 4.71 -2.97 -12.64
CA LEU A 44 5.87 -2.42 -11.96
C LEU A 44 6.98 -3.46 -11.74
N GLY A 45 6.73 -4.76 -11.99
CA GLY A 45 7.71 -5.82 -11.81
C GLY A 45 8.08 -6.03 -10.34
N LEU A 46 7.16 -5.75 -9.42
CA LEU A 46 7.41 -5.82 -7.99
C LEU A 46 7.56 -7.26 -7.54
N SER A 47 8.77 -7.60 -7.10
CA SER A 47 9.07 -8.91 -6.50
C SER A 47 8.54 -9.00 -5.07
N SER A 48 8.33 -10.23 -4.57
CA SER A 48 7.87 -10.45 -3.18
C SER A 48 8.78 -9.82 -2.13
N SER A 49 10.10 -9.75 -2.37
CA SER A 49 11.05 -9.07 -1.48
C SER A 49 10.83 -7.55 -1.47
N LEU A 50 10.74 -6.94 -2.65
CA LEU A 50 10.47 -5.51 -2.82
C LEU A 50 9.11 -5.12 -2.23
N GLY A 51 8.10 -6.00 -2.33
CA GLY A 51 6.80 -5.81 -1.69
C GLY A 51 6.89 -5.75 -0.18
N LEU A 52 7.67 -6.64 0.44
CA LEU A 52 7.88 -6.62 1.88
C LEU A 52 8.69 -5.39 2.33
N GLU A 53 9.75 -5.02 1.59
CA GLU A 53 10.53 -3.81 1.85
C GLU A 53 9.65 -2.56 1.78
N LEU A 54 8.79 -2.46 0.76
CA LEU A 54 7.84 -1.36 0.61
C LEU A 54 6.86 -1.29 1.78
N LEU A 55 6.36 -2.42 2.27
CA LEU A 55 5.46 -2.47 3.42
C LEU A 55 6.15 -1.96 4.69
N LEU A 56 7.35 -2.46 4.99
CA LEU A 56 8.13 -2.03 6.16
C LEU A 56 8.43 -0.52 6.14
N GLU A 57 8.80 0.00 4.96
CA GLU A 57 9.10 1.41 4.80
C GLU A 57 7.83 2.28 4.86
N LEU A 58 6.69 1.73 4.44
CA LEU A 58 5.38 2.37 4.58
C LEU A 58 4.92 2.45 6.04
N GLU A 59 5.09 1.37 6.82
CA GLU A 59 4.83 1.32 8.26
C GLU A 59 5.61 2.41 9.01
N GLU A 60 6.91 2.54 8.72
CA GLU A 60 7.76 3.54 9.34
C GLU A 60 7.32 4.97 8.99
N ARG A 61 7.06 5.22 7.69
CA ARG A 61 6.65 6.54 7.19
C ARG A 61 5.31 7.01 7.73
N LEU A 62 4.34 6.11 7.78
CA LEU A 62 2.99 6.41 8.25
C LEU A 62 2.85 6.26 9.76
N ARG A 63 3.85 5.69 10.45
CA ARG A 63 3.82 5.35 11.87
C ARG A 63 2.64 4.44 12.21
N ILE A 64 2.44 3.42 11.39
CA ILE A 64 1.37 2.44 11.53
C ILE A 64 1.93 1.02 11.53
N GLN A 65 1.15 0.07 12.02
CA GLN A 65 1.36 -1.36 11.84
C GLN A 65 0.38 -1.88 10.77
N ILE A 66 0.91 -2.62 9.80
CA ILE A 66 0.16 -3.27 8.74
C ILE A 66 0.13 -4.78 9.01
N ASP A 67 -1.08 -5.31 9.11
CA ASP A 67 -1.28 -6.70 9.46
C ASP A 67 -1.13 -7.62 8.23
N VAL A 68 0.12 -7.96 7.89
CA VAL A 68 0.47 -8.72 6.68
C VAL A 68 -0.12 -10.15 6.68
N GLU A 69 -0.50 -10.69 7.83
CA GLU A 69 -1.15 -12.01 7.92
C GLU A 69 -2.55 -11.97 7.30
N THR A 70 -3.22 -10.82 7.39
CA THR A 70 -4.54 -10.57 6.79
C THR A 70 -4.45 -10.04 5.37
N MET A 71 -3.24 -9.67 4.93
CA MET A 71 -3.01 -9.13 3.61
C MET A 71 -3.24 -10.21 2.55
N ASN A 72 -4.28 -10.02 1.76
CA ASN A 72 -4.55 -10.89 0.63
C ASN A 72 -3.84 -10.35 -0.62
N PRO A 73 -2.86 -11.08 -1.19
CA PRO A 73 -2.11 -10.64 -2.38
C PRO A 73 -3.01 -10.44 -3.62
N GLU A 74 -4.20 -11.05 -3.65
CA GLU A 74 -5.19 -10.80 -4.71
C GLU A 74 -5.92 -9.46 -4.53
N ARG A 75 -6.03 -8.97 -3.29
CA ARG A 75 -6.62 -7.67 -2.93
C ARG A 75 -5.59 -6.56 -2.75
N THR A 76 -4.31 -6.79 -3.00
CA THR A 76 -3.24 -5.77 -2.94
C THR A 76 -2.43 -5.71 -4.23
N ARG A 77 -3.05 -6.07 -5.37
CA ARG A 77 -2.37 -6.11 -6.67
C ARG A 77 -2.02 -4.73 -7.22
N THR A 78 -2.82 -3.71 -6.92
CA THR A 78 -2.58 -2.33 -7.38
C THR A 78 -2.25 -1.40 -6.22
N VAL A 79 -1.66 -0.24 -6.54
CA VAL A 79 -1.27 0.79 -5.57
C VAL A 79 -2.46 1.30 -4.76
N GLY A 80 -3.58 1.56 -5.42
CA GLY A 80 -4.82 1.99 -4.75
C GLY A 80 -5.41 0.91 -3.85
N GLN A 81 -5.30 -0.36 -4.24
CA GLN A 81 -5.75 -1.48 -3.44
C GLN A 81 -4.90 -1.66 -2.18
N LEU A 82 -3.57 -1.56 -2.29
CA LEU A 82 -2.69 -1.56 -1.11
C LEU A 82 -2.95 -0.36 -0.20
N ALA A 83 -3.08 0.85 -0.75
CA ALA A 83 -3.40 2.03 0.05
C ALA A 83 -4.75 1.92 0.76
N THR A 84 -5.74 1.32 0.10
CA THR A 84 -7.06 1.06 0.69
C THR A 84 -6.96 0.00 1.80
N PHE A 85 -6.17 -1.05 1.59
CA PHE A 85 -5.90 -2.04 2.63
C PHE A 85 -5.24 -1.41 3.86
N VAL A 86 -4.25 -0.55 3.64
CA VAL A 86 -3.56 0.20 4.70
C VAL A 86 -4.51 1.16 5.42
N ALA A 87 -5.41 1.84 4.72
CA ALA A 87 -6.41 2.70 5.34
C ALA A 87 -7.45 1.92 6.16
N CYS A 88 -7.70 0.66 5.81
CA CYS A 88 -8.68 -0.21 6.46
C CYS A 88 -8.08 -0.99 7.65
N HIS A 89 -6.80 -1.36 7.57
CA HIS A 89 -6.13 -2.25 8.52
C HIS A 89 -4.92 -1.62 9.23
N GLY A 90 -4.53 -0.41 8.84
CA GLY A 90 -3.44 0.34 9.45
C GLY A 90 -3.80 0.74 10.89
N ARG A 91 -3.06 0.19 11.86
CA ARG A 91 -3.19 0.57 13.26
C ARG A 91 -2.11 1.61 13.56
N PRO A 92 -2.40 2.80 14.09
CA PRO A 92 -1.36 3.71 14.55
C PRO A 92 -0.52 3.04 15.65
N TRP A 93 0.80 3.20 15.57
CA TRP A 93 1.73 2.64 16.55
C TRP A 93 1.81 3.47 17.83
#